data_AF-A0A9E3I4R8-F1
#
_entry.id   AF-A0A9E3I4R8-F1
#
_cell.length_a   1.000
_cell.length_b   1.000
_cell.length_c   1.000
_cell.angle_alpha   90.00
_cell.angle_beta   90.00
_cell.angle_gamma   90.00
#
_symmetry.space_group_name_H-M   'P 1'
#
loop_
_entity.id
_entity.type
_entity.pdbx_description
1 polymer ?
#
loop_
_entity_poly.entity_id
_entity_poly.type
_entity_poly.pdbx_seq_one_letter_code
_entity_poly.pdbx_strand_id
1 'polypeptide(L)'
;MFTRTMIDRMILAFFVLVVVEVRGDVILPGEPIPEPNYKPDEIIVKFDSAVADSLAEQLAAGVPIEMLTLTESLDNLNSRYEARNIGAIFKSFYADRQRIEALLQKDEAGLTKRQKRLVRRLRRAPKDAKVPDLGRIYKLEFEPGQATHQAAATPSPGVVNS
;
A
#
# COMPACT_ATOMS: atom_id res chain seq x y z
N MET A 1 -24.37 23.19 37.57
CA MET A 1 -24.22 24.54 36.98
C MET A 1 -22.75 24.93 37.11
N PHE A 2 -21.98 24.83 36.02
CA PHE A 2 -20.58 25.30 36.01
C PHE A 2 -20.57 26.71 35.42
N THR A 3 -20.07 27.68 36.19
CA THR A 3 -20.06 29.10 35.85
C THR A 3 -18.98 29.39 34.79
N ARG A 4 -19.28 30.31 33.86
CA ARG A 4 -18.45 30.66 32.70
C ARG A 4 -16.98 31.00 33.04
N THR A 5 -16.70 31.46 34.26
CA THR A 5 -15.35 31.81 34.72
C THR A 5 -14.42 30.60 34.91
N MET A 6 -14.97 29.39 35.04
CA MET A 6 -14.18 28.16 35.22
C MET A 6 -13.63 27.63 33.88
N ILE A 7 -14.28 27.98 32.76
CA ILE A 7 -13.89 27.53 31.40
C ILE A 7 -12.66 28.31 30.90
N ASP A 8 -12.60 29.63 31.16
CA ASP A 8 -11.49 30.47 30.69
C ASP A 8 -10.15 30.13 31.37
N ARG A 9 -10.17 29.72 32.65
CA ARG A 9 -8.95 29.24 33.33
C ARG A 9 -8.48 27.87 32.85
N MET A 10 -9.40 27.02 32.37
CA MET A 10 -9.05 25.72 31.79
C MET A 10 -8.47 25.85 30.38
N ILE A 11 -8.93 26.82 29.59
CA ILE A 11 -8.41 27.08 28.23
C ILE A 11 -7.02 27.71 28.30
N LEU A 12 -6.78 28.64 29.23
CA LEU A 12 -5.46 29.27 29.39
C LEU A 12 -4.40 28.28 29.90
N ALA A 13 -4.77 27.34 30.79
CA ALA A 13 -3.85 26.30 31.25
C ALA A 13 -3.54 25.24 30.18
N PHE A 14 -4.41 25.06 29.18
CA PHE A 14 -4.18 24.12 28.08
C PHE A 14 -3.31 24.69 26.95
N PHE A 15 -3.19 26.03 26.86
CA PHE A 15 -2.43 26.69 25.80
C PHE A 15 -0.92 26.82 26.07
N VAL A 16 -0.44 26.50 27.29
CA VAL A 16 0.95 26.75 27.70
C VAL A 16 1.86 25.51 27.66
N LEU A 17 1.34 24.30 27.41
CA LEU A 17 2.17 23.08 27.49
C LEU A 17 2.03 22.13 26.29
N VAL A 18 2.16 22.67 25.08
CA VAL A 18 2.43 21.87 23.88
C VAL A 18 3.69 22.41 23.21
N VAL A 19 4.81 22.33 23.93
CA VAL A 19 6.12 22.22 23.29
C VAL A 19 6.22 20.77 22.85
N VAL A 20 5.60 20.46 21.71
CA VAL A 20 5.93 19.22 21.00
C VAL A 20 7.27 19.50 20.35
N GLU A 21 8.30 18.96 20.99
CA GLU A 21 9.60 18.75 20.38
C GLU A 21 9.38 17.83 19.18
N VAL A 22 9.09 18.45 18.04
CA VAL A 22 9.14 17.82 16.73
C VAL A 22 10.61 17.50 16.52
N ARG A 23 11.03 16.30 16.95
CA ARG A 23 12.21 15.63 16.39
C ARG A 23 11.86 15.25 14.96
N GLY A 24 11.76 16.27 14.10
CA GLY A 24 12.02 16.08 12.70
C GLY A 24 13.52 15.88 12.62
N ASP A 25 13.95 14.71 12.15
CA ASP A 25 15.32 14.56 11.71
C ASP A 25 15.52 15.60 10.61
N VAL A 26 16.19 16.69 10.99
CA VAL A 26 16.66 17.71 10.08
C VAL A 26 17.73 16.98 9.26
N ILE A 27 17.36 16.55 8.06
CA ILE A 27 18.31 16.04 7.08
C ILE A 27 19.23 17.21 6.78
N LEU A 28 20.41 17.20 7.39
CA LEU A 28 21.44 18.20 7.16
C LEU A 28 21.85 18.11 5.69
N PRO A 29 22.01 19.25 4.98
CA PRO A 29 22.52 19.23 3.63
C PRO A 29 23.92 18.61 3.62
N GLY A 30 24.03 17.37 3.12
CA GLY A 30 25.27 16.62 3.07
C GLY A 30 25.23 15.22 3.70
N GLU A 31 24.14 14.81 4.36
CA GLU A 31 24.00 13.39 4.73
C GLU A 31 23.72 12.54 3.49
N PRO A 32 24.43 11.42 3.31
CA PRO A 32 24.14 10.49 2.23
C PRO A 32 22.71 9.99 2.43
N ILE A 33 21.86 10.21 1.42
CA ILE A 33 20.52 9.62 1.38
C ILE A 33 20.72 8.13 1.63
N PRO A 34 20.08 7.52 2.66
CA PRO A 34 20.22 6.10 2.89
C PRO A 34 19.86 5.41 1.59
N GLU A 35 20.84 4.71 1.00
CA GLU A 35 20.63 4.07 -0.29
C GLU A 35 19.37 3.21 -0.17
N PRO A 36 18.42 3.35 -1.11
CA PRO A 36 17.26 2.48 -1.10
C PRO A 36 17.80 1.06 -1.04
N ASN A 37 17.35 0.28 -0.05
CA ASN A 37 17.71 -1.13 0.12
C ASN A 37 17.14 -1.92 -1.07
N TYR A 38 17.79 -1.75 -2.22
CA TYR A 38 17.38 -2.27 -3.50
C TYR A 38 17.81 -3.73 -3.54
N LYS A 39 16.82 -4.60 -3.66
CA LYS A 39 17.04 -6.02 -3.83
C LYS A 39 16.96 -6.34 -5.32
N PRO A 40 18.07 -6.74 -5.94
CA PRO A 40 18.12 -6.95 -7.39
C PRO A 40 17.15 -8.04 -7.85
N ASP A 41 16.85 -9.03 -7.00
CA ASP A 41 16.09 -10.22 -7.35
C ASP A 41 14.60 -10.15 -6.96
N GLU A 42 14.11 -8.96 -6.58
CA GLU A 42 12.71 -8.73 -6.23
C GLU A 42 12.09 -7.63 -7.12
N ILE A 43 10.92 -7.90 -7.70
CA ILE A 43 10.15 -6.89 -8.43
C ILE A 43 8.76 -6.77 -7.81
N ILE A 44 8.34 -5.54 -7.57
CA ILE A 44 6.97 -5.22 -7.16
C ILE A 44 6.19 -4.78 -8.39
N VAL A 45 5.15 -5.55 -8.74
CA VAL A 45 4.31 -5.30 -9.91
C VAL A 45 2.87 -5.10 -9.48
N LYS A 46 2.20 -4.16 -10.14
CA LYS A 46 0.75 -4.00 -10.05
C LYS A 46 0.12 -4.59 -11.30
N PHE A 47 -0.70 -5.62 -11.12
CA PHE A 47 -1.41 -6.25 -12.24
C PHE A 47 -2.75 -5.59 -12.52
N ASP A 48 -3.21 -5.72 -13.77
CA ASP A 48 -4.58 -5.42 -14.15
C ASP A 48 -5.56 -6.40 -13.47
N SER A 49 -6.84 -6.00 -13.38
CA SER A 49 -7.86 -6.76 -12.64
C SER A 49 -7.94 -8.21 -13.09
N ALA A 50 -8.09 -8.45 -14.40
CA ALA A 50 -8.28 -9.80 -14.94
C ALA A 50 -7.11 -10.73 -14.60
N VAL A 51 -5.89 -10.19 -14.65
CA VAL A 51 -4.66 -10.94 -14.34
C VAL A 51 -4.52 -11.19 -12.85
N ALA A 52 -4.77 -10.16 -12.02
CA ALA A 52 -4.71 -10.27 -10.57
C ALA A 52 -5.73 -11.27 -10.03
N ASP A 53 -6.96 -11.26 -10.57
CA ASP A 53 -8.05 -12.14 -10.14
C ASP A 53 -7.73 -13.60 -10.48
N SER A 54 -7.29 -13.88 -11.71
CA SER A 54 -6.85 -15.23 -12.11
C SER A 54 -5.65 -15.70 -11.29
N LEU A 55 -4.66 -14.83 -11.06
CA LEU A 55 -3.49 -15.15 -10.24
C LEU A 55 -3.88 -15.46 -8.80
N ALA A 56 -4.79 -14.70 -8.21
CA ALA A 56 -5.28 -14.94 -6.87
C ALA A 56 -5.99 -16.30 -6.75
N GLU A 57 -6.81 -16.66 -7.74
CA GLU A 57 -7.49 -17.97 -7.80
C GLU A 57 -6.49 -19.13 -7.92
N GLN A 58 -5.52 -19.03 -8.82
CA GLN A 58 -4.51 -20.07 -9.02
C GLN A 58 -3.60 -20.23 -7.79
N LEU A 59 -3.18 -19.14 -7.16
CA LEU A 59 -2.39 -19.19 -5.92
C LEU A 59 -3.22 -19.77 -4.75
N ALA A 60 -4.52 -19.46 -4.67
CA ALA A 60 -5.40 -20.03 -3.66
C ALA A 60 -5.64 -21.53 -3.87
N ALA A 61 -5.67 -21.98 -5.13
CA ALA A 61 -5.74 -23.39 -5.50
C ALA A 61 -4.42 -24.16 -5.28
N GLY A 62 -3.33 -23.45 -4.93
CA GLY A 62 -2.01 -24.05 -4.72
C GLY A 62 -1.32 -24.49 -6.01
N VAL A 63 -1.65 -23.85 -7.14
CA VAL A 63 -1.00 -24.11 -8.43
C VAL A 63 0.49 -23.76 -8.31
N PRO A 64 1.41 -24.66 -8.70
CA PRO A 64 2.84 -24.36 -8.74
C PRO A 64 3.13 -23.17 -9.65
N ILE A 65 4.13 -22.36 -9.31
CA ILE A 65 4.45 -21.12 -10.05
C ILE A 65 4.79 -21.39 -11.52
N GLU A 66 5.45 -22.52 -11.79
CA GLU A 66 5.79 -22.99 -13.14
C GLU A 66 4.56 -23.26 -14.02
N MET A 67 3.41 -23.53 -13.40
CA MET A 67 2.15 -23.85 -14.08
C MET A 67 1.18 -22.68 -14.11
N LEU A 68 1.56 -21.51 -13.56
CA LEU A 68 0.72 -20.32 -13.60
C LEU A 68 0.59 -19.85 -15.04
N THR A 69 -0.64 -19.81 -15.53
CA THR A 69 -0.97 -19.27 -16.85
C THR A 69 -1.63 -17.93 -16.65
N LEU A 70 -0.95 -16.85 -17.02
CA LEU A 70 -1.43 -15.50 -16.73
C LEU A 70 -1.69 -14.72 -18.02
N THR A 71 -0.62 -14.19 -18.59
CA THR A 71 -0.62 -13.38 -19.80
C THR A 71 0.68 -13.64 -20.52
N GLU A 72 0.69 -13.48 -21.84
CA GLU A 72 1.89 -13.70 -22.65
C GLU A 72 3.11 -12.94 -22.11
N SER A 73 2.94 -11.72 -21.57
CA SER A 73 4.05 -10.96 -20.97
C SER A 73 4.59 -11.55 -19.67
N LEU A 74 3.72 -12.09 -18.81
CA LEU A 74 4.12 -12.75 -17.56
C LEU A 74 4.69 -14.14 -17.81
N ASP A 75 4.11 -14.88 -18.76
CA ASP A 75 4.60 -16.19 -19.16
C ASP A 75 6.00 -16.03 -19.78
N ASN A 76 6.19 -15.00 -20.62
CA ASN A 76 7.51 -14.62 -21.13
C ASN A 76 8.48 -14.22 -20.00
N LEU A 77 8.03 -13.47 -19.01
CA LEU A 77 8.86 -13.09 -17.86
C LEU A 77 9.28 -14.31 -17.05
N ASN A 78 8.34 -15.22 -16.78
CA ASN A 78 8.59 -16.45 -16.04
C ASN A 78 9.53 -17.39 -16.82
N SER A 79 9.34 -17.52 -18.14
CA SER A 79 10.24 -18.32 -19.00
C SER A 79 11.66 -17.77 -19.08
N ARG A 80 11.84 -16.45 -18.90
CA ARG A 80 13.15 -15.78 -19.03
C ARG A 80 13.91 -15.70 -17.72
N TYR A 81 13.21 -15.53 -16.61
CA TYR A 81 13.81 -15.21 -15.31
C TYR A 81 13.47 -16.20 -14.19
N GLU A 82 12.66 -17.23 -14.50
CA GLU A 82 12.29 -18.31 -13.57
C GLU A 82 11.87 -17.80 -12.18
N ALA A 83 10.63 -17.31 -12.07
CA ALA A 83 10.14 -16.77 -10.82
C ALA A 83 10.05 -17.88 -9.76
N ARG A 84 10.76 -17.70 -8.64
CA ARG A 84 10.74 -18.63 -7.50
C ARG A 84 9.52 -18.45 -6.62
N ASN A 85 9.05 -17.22 -6.49
CA ASN A 85 7.96 -16.88 -5.59
C ASN A 85 7.12 -15.76 -6.16
N ILE A 86 5.80 -15.91 -6.08
CA ILE A 86 4.83 -14.88 -6.45
C ILE A 86 3.84 -14.76 -5.31
N GLY A 87 3.77 -13.58 -4.71
CA GLY A 87 2.91 -13.34 -3.55
C GLY A 87 2.27 -11.97 -3.54
N ALA A 88 0.98 -11.92 -3.24
CA ALA A 88 0.29 -10.67 -2.96
C ALA A 88 0.88 -10.00 -1.71
N ILE A 89 1.25 -8.72 -1.82
CA ILE A 89 1.80 -7.95 -0.70
C ILE A 89 0.71 -7.69 0.35
N PHE A 90 -0.50 -7.38 -0.11
CA PHE A 90 -1.65 -7.05 0.75
C PHE A 90 -2.73 -8.14 0.70
N LYS A 91 -2.41 -9.32 1.22
CA LYS A 91 -3.28 -10.53 1.17
C LYS A 91 -4.71 -10.32 1.66
N SER A 92 -4.91 -9.48 2.68
CA SER A 92 -6.21 -9.23 3.31
C SER A 92 -6.89 -7.94 2.83
N PHE A 93 -6.38 -7.28 1.78
CA PHE A 93 -6.82 -5.95 1.39
C PHE A 93 -8.33 -5.84 1.20
N TYR A 94 -8.94 -6.74 0.41
CA TYR A 94 -10.38 -6.70 0.14
C TYR A 94 -11.21 -7.02 1.39
N ALA A 95 -10.78 -7.98 2.21
CA ALA A 95 -11.45 -8.32 3.46
C ALA A 95 -11.41 -7.14 4.46
N ASP A 96 -10.27 -6.48 4.57
CA ASP A 96 -10.11 -5.31 5.44
C ASP A 96 -10.90 -4.11 4.92
N ARG A 97 -10.97 -3.93 3.61
CA ARG A 97 -11.82 -2.92 2.97
C ARG A 97 -13.30 -3.15 3.30
N GLN A 98 -13.80 -4.38 3.13
CA GLN A 98 -15.18 -4.73 3.48
C GLN A 98 -15.48 -4.51 4.96
N ARG A 99 -14.56 -4.89 5.85
CA ARG A 99 -14.68 -4.64 7.30
C ARG A 99 -14.75 -3.15 7.60
N ILE A 100 -13.94 -2.33 6.93
CA ILE A 100 -13.94 -0.88 7.10
C ILE A 100 -15.27 -0.28 6.61
N GLU A 101 -15.76 -0.69 5.46
CA GLU A 101 -17.05 -0.25 4.91
C GLU A 101 -18.20 -0.61 5.86
N ALA A 102 -18.21 -1.83 6.41
CA ALA A 102 -19.18 -2.24 7.43
C ALA A 102 -19.08 -1.41 8.72
N LEU A 103 -17.87 -1.04 9.16
CA LEU A 103 -17.67 -0.18 10.33
C LEU A 103 -18.19 1.25 10.12
N LEU A 104 -18.15 1.76 8.88
CA LEU A 104 -18.67 3.08 8.55
C LEU A 104 -20.21 3.15 8.59
N GLN A 105 -20.87 2.02 8.30
CA GLN A 105 -22.33 1.89 8.33
C GLN A 105 -22.88 1.59 9.74
N LYS A 106 -22.05 1.07 10.65
CA LYS A 106 -22.45 0.71 12.01
C LYS A 106 -22.71 1.96 12.88
N ASP A 107 -23.74 1.88 13.72
CA ASP A 107 -24.05 2.94 14.70
C ASP A 107 -22.91 3.14 15.72
N GLU A 108 -22.66 4.41 16.05
CA GLU A 108 -21.58 4.81 16.97
C GLU A 108 -21.74 4.21 18.37
N ALA A 109 -22.98 3.99 18.83
CA ALA A 109 -23.23 3.35 20.12
C ALA A 109 -22.65 1.92 20.18
N GLY A 110 -22.67 1.20 19.05
CA GLY A 110 -22.17 -0.18 18.93
C GLY A 110 -20.67 -0.31 18.60
N LEU A 111 -19.92 0.80 18.55
CA LEU A 111 -18.50 0.79 18.24
C LEU A 111 -17.62 0.77 19.50
N THR A 112 -16.57 -0.05 19.49
CA THR A 112 -15.50 0.00 20.50
C THR A 112 -14.72 1.32 20.40
N LYS A 113 -14.01 1.71 21.47
CA LYS A 113 -13.16 2.92 21.48
C LYS A 113 -12.16 2.95 20.30
N ARG A 114 -11.56 1.81 19.96
CA ARG A 114 -10.61 1.67 18.84
C ARG A 114 -11.32 1.89 17.50
N GLN A 115 -12.48 1.28 17.29
CA GLN A 115 -13.27 1.46 16.06
C GLN A 115 -13.76 2.90 15.90
N LYS A 116 -14.21 3.56 16.98
CA LYS A 116 -14.57 4.98 16.97
C LYS A 116 -13.42 5.85 16.49
N ARG A 117 -12.19 5.59 16.96
CA ARG A 117 -10.99 6.32 16.52
C ARG A 117 -10.71 6.09 15.03
N LEU A 118 -10.87 4.86 14.54
CA LEU A 118 -10.68 4.52 13.13
C LEU A 118 -11.73 5.22 12.24
N VAL A 119 -13.03 5.10 12.57
CA VAL A 119 -14.13 5.75 11.86
C VAL A 119 -13.96 7.26 11.82
N ARG A 120 -13.57 7.88 12.95
CA ARG A 120 -13.26 9.33 13.01
C ARG A 120 -12.14 9.73 12.07
N ARG A 121 -11.11 8.90 11.89
CA ARG A 121 -10.01 9.17 10.95
C ARG A 121 -10.49 9.05 9.51
N LEU A 122 -11.23 7.98 9.20
CA LEU A 122 -11.76 7.74 7.86
C LEU A 122 -12.74 8.82 7.41
N ARG A 123 -13.61 9.31 8.30
CA ARG A 123 -14.53 10.42 8.01
C ARG A 123 -13.85 11.77 7.79
N ARG A 124 -12.56 11.92 8.15
CA ARG A 124 -11.78 13.13 7.84
C ARG A 124 -11.22 13.11 6.42
N ALA A 125 -11.17 11.94 5.77
CA ALA A 125 -10.79 11.88 4.38
C ALA A 125 -11.86 12.59 3.51
N PRO A 126 -11.46 13.20 2.40
CA PRO A 126 -12.41 13.75 1.42
C PRO A 126 -13.40 12.66 1.00
N LYS A 127 -14.69 13.01 0.87
CA LYS A 127 -15.74 12.04 0.49
C LYS A 127 -15.47 11.38 -0.87
N ASP A 128 -14.78 12.09 -1.76
CA ASP A 128 -14.44 11.63 -3.11
C ASP A 128 -13.00 11.09 -3.22
N ALA A 129 -12.33 10.86 -2.09
CA ALA A 129 -10.99 10.29 -2.09
C ALA A 129 -11.02 8.86 -2.66
N LYS A 130 -10.40 8.67 -3.83
CA LYS A 130 -10.21 7.35 -4.42
C LYS A 130 -9.18 6.56 -3.61
N VAL A 131 -9.62 5.45 -3.03
CA VAL A 131 -8.71 4.50 -2.37
C VAL A 131 -7.98 3.71 -3.45
N PRO A 132 -6.64 3.71 -3.48
CA PRO A 132 -5.89 2.91 -4.45
C PRO A 132 -6.16 1.42 -4.21
N ASP A 133 -6.32 0.67 -5.29
CA ASP A 133 -6.46 -0.78 -5.20
C ASP A 133 -5.11 -1.44 -4.96
N LEU A 134 -4.84 -1.78 -3.69
CA LEU A 134 -3.62 -2.43 -3.25
C LEU A 134 -3.72 -3.96 -3.30
N GLY A 135 -4.91 -4.52 -3.55
CA GLY A 135 -5.12 -5.96 -3.63
C GLY A 135 -4.43 -6.61 -4.83
N ARG A 136 -4.01 -5.80 -5.80
CA ARG A 136 -3.38 -6.23 -7.06
C ARG A 136 -1.87 -6.02 -7.11
N ILE A 137 -1.27 -5.74 -5.96
CA ILE A 137 0.17 -5.53 -5.85
C ILE A 137 0.82 -6.84 -5.41
N TYR A 138 1.70 -7.35 -6.25
CA TYR A 138 2.41 -8.61 -6.05
C TYR A 138 3.91 -8.35 -6.01
N LYS A 139 4.58 -9.19 -5.24
CA LYS A 139 6.03 -9.32 -5.24
C LYS A 139 6.40 -10.59 -6.00
N LEU A 140 7.27 -10.44 -6.98
CA LEU A 140 7.94 -11.54 -7.66
C LEU A 140 9.37 -11.62 -7.17
N GLU A 141 9.81 -12.82 -6.80
CA GLU A 141 11.19 -13.12 -6.40
C GLU A 141 11.80 -14.04 -7.45
N PHE A 142 13.00 -13.68 -7.92
CA PHE A 142 13.74 -14.40 -8.96
C PHE A 142 14.99 -15.07 -8.41
N GLU A 143 15.63 -15.89 -9.23
CA GLU A 143 16.96 -16.42 -8.94
C GLU A 143 18.00 -15.29 -8.83
N PRO A 144 18.94 -15.37 -7.86
CA PRO A 144 20.00 -14.38 -7.72
C PRO A 144 20.82 -14.18 -8.99
N GLY A 145 20.90 -12.94 -9.46
CA GLY A 145 21.77 -12.54 -10.57
C GLY A 145 21.12 -12.50 -11.96
N GLN A 146 19.80 -12.67 -12.06
CA GLN A 146 19.08 -12.61 -13.34
C GLN A 146 18.35 -11.29 -13.62
N ALA A 147 17.92 -10.55 -12.59
CA ALA A 147 16.95 -9.46 -12.75
C ALA A 147 17.55 -8.07 -13.07
N THR A 148 18.87 -7.90 -13.10
CA THR A 148 19.50 -6.57 -12.99
C THR A 148 19.72 -5.74 -14.25
N HIS A 149 19.42 -6.22 -15.47
CA HIS A 149 19.83 -5.46 -16.68
C HIS A 149 18.77 -5.06 -17.70
N GLN A 150 17.50 -5.49 -17.61
CA GLN A 150 16.54 -5.24 -18.72
C GLN A 150 15.22 -4.53 -18.35
N ALA A 151 14.78 -4.54 -17.08
CA ALA A 151 13.47 -3.97 -16.75
C ALA A 151 13.40 -2.42 -16.78
N ALA A 152 14.53 -1.72 -16.78
CA ALA A 152 14.59 -0.25 -16.76
C ALA A 152 14.72 0.42 -18.16
N ALA A 153 14.77 -0.35 -19.25
CA ALA A 153 15.18 0.15 -20.57
C ALA A 153 14.20 -0.13 -21.73
N THR A 154 12.89 -0.03 -21.51
CA THR A 154 11.95 0.12 -22.64
C THR A 154 11.47 1.58 -22.74
N PRO A 155 12.20 2.46 -23.44
CA PRO A 155 11.61 3.72 -23.88
C PRO A 155 10.45 3.40 -24.83
N SER A 156 9.29 3.93 -24.51
CA SER A 156 8.09 3.93 -25.36
C SER A 156 8.48 4.38 -26.78
N PRO A 157 8.29 3.57 -27.84
CA PRO A 157 8.55 4.03 -29.19
C PRO A 157 7.55 5.12 -29.53
N GLY A 158 8.06 6.34 -29.69
CA GLY A 158 7.28 7.50 -30.11
C GLY A 158 6.52 7.19 -31.40
N VAL A 159 5.24 7.53 -31.38
CA VAL A 159 4.37 7.55 -32.56
C VAL A 159 4.96 8.55 -33.55
N VAL A 160 5.59 8.05 -34.61
CA VAL A 160 5.95 8.85 -35.78
C VAL A 160 4.71 8.90 -36.68
N ASN A 161 3.95 9.99 -36.61
CA ASN A 161 2.95 10.29 -37.62
C ASN A 161 3.69 10.69 -38.90
N SER A 162 3.48 9.92 -39.96
CA SER A 162 3.77 10.31 -41.36
C SER A 162 2.47 10.66 -42.05
#